data_AF-A0A9D7UQ02-F1
#
_entry.id   AF-A0A9D7UQ02-F1
#
_cell.length_a   1.000
_cell.length_b   1.000
_cell.length_c   1.000
_cell.angle_alpha   90.00
_cell.angle_beta   90.00
_cell.angle_gamma   90.00
#
_symmetry.space_group_name_H-M   'P 1'
#
loop_
_entity.id
_entity.type
_entity.pdbx_description
1 polymer ?
#
loop_
_entity_poly.entity_id
_entity_poly.type
_entity_poly.pdbx_seq_one_letter_code
_entity_poly.pdbx_strand_id
1 'polypeptide(L)'
;SKGQVMACIASGAGSLDAVRSGCKASASCGSCTGLVENLLKLAGHDEARVLKPMCKCTSFTHEDVRRAIVERGLKEIPEVMQAMSWSTPDGCASCRPALNYYLLCAWPETHVDDMQSRFTNERMHANIQKDGTYSVVPRMWGGVTTPNELRAIADACDKYGARMVKVTGGQRLDIFGIKKEDLPAIWADLNAAGMVSGHAYGKALRTVKTCVGSEWCRFGTQDSTGLGIKTEQMTWGSWMPHKFKIAVSGCPRNCAEATIKDFGVICVESGYELHIGGNGGIHLRGTDLLCKVATEQEALDYCAAFIQLYREEARYLDRTAPWVERVGLDYIKLRIVEDDAGREALKERFHFAQKFGQKDPWAERAAGAEAHLHQHIAEIRPFAVVGGVT
;
A
#
# COMPACT_ATOMS: atom_id res chain seq x y z
N SER A 1 30.08 -4.88 -9.14
CA SER A 1 31.03 -4.88 -8.00
C SER A 1 31.43 -3.44 -7.67
N LYS A 2 32.05 -3.16 -6.50
CA LYS A 2 32.55 -1.82 -6.13
C LYS A 2 33.49 -1.24 -7.20
N GLY A 3 34.39 -2.08 -7.75
CA GLY A 3 35.31 -1.68 -8.81
C GLY A 3 34.61 -1.21 -10.09
N GLN A 4 33.52 -1.87 -10.50
CA GLN A 4 32.73 -1.44 -11.67
C GLN A 4 32.02 -0.10 -11.44
N VAL A 5 31.56 0.17 -10.22
CA VAL A 5 30.95 1.46 -9.87
C VAL A 5 32.00 2.57 -9.92
N MET A 6 33.17 2.36 -9.30
CA MET A 6 34.26 3.33 -9.32
C MET A 6 34.78 3.60 -10.74
N ALA A 7 34.91 2.56 -11.58
CA ALA A 7 35.28 2.73 -12.98
C ALA A 7 34.23 3.54 -13.76
N CYS A 8 32.93 3.30 -13.51
CA CYS A 8 31.84 4.06 -14.10
C CYS A 8 31.89 5.55 -13.69
N ILE A 9 32.12 5.82 -12.41
CA ILE A 9 32.28 7.19 -11.88
C ILE A 9 33.50 7.87 -12.51
N ALA A 10 34.64 7.18 -12.54
CA ALA A 10 35.87 7.67 -13.19
C ALA A 10 35.70 7.93 -14.70
N SER A 11 34.74 7.23 -15.35
CA SER A 11 34.38 7.44 -16.76
C SER A 11 33.38 8.60 -16.96
N GLY A 12 33.09 9.40 -15.92
CA GLY A 12 32.25 10.59 -16.00
C GLY A 12 30.82 10.42 -15.47
N ALA A 13 30.47 9.30 -14.84
CA ALA A 13 29.15 9.12 -14.23
C ALA A 13 29.05 9.85 -12.87
N GLY A 14 28.77 11.15 -12.92
CA GLY A 14 28.69 12.03 -11.74
C GLY A 14 27.37 12.03 -10.99
N SER A 15 26.41 11.16 -11.34
CA SER A 15 25.12 11.06 -10.67
C SER A 15 24.64 9.61 -10.55
N LEU A 16 23.70 9.35 -9.64
CA LEU A 16 23.15 8.01 -9.42
C LEU A 16 22.49 7.46 -10.70
N ASP A 17 21.81 8.31 -11.48
CA ASP A 17 21.17 7.89 -12.72
C ASP A 17 22.19 7.62 -13.84
N ALA A 18 23.31 8.35 -13.86
CA ALA A 18 24.42 8.04 -14.77
C ALA A 18 25.06 6.69 -14.42
N VAL A 19 25.25 6.39 -13.13
CA VAL A 19 25.77 5.09 -12.66
C VAL A 19 24.78 3.94 -12.99
N ARG A 20 23.48 4.15 -12.77
CA ARG A 20 22.43 3.19 -13.15
C ARG A 20 22.41 2.92 -14.65
N SER A 21 22.60 3.96 -15.46
CA SER A 21 22.60 3.82 -16.92
C SER A 21 23.86 3.10 -17.42
N GLY A 22 25.02 3.46 -16.88
CA GLY A 22 26.33 2.97 -17.32
C GLY A 22 26.65 1.55 -16.84
N CYS A 23 26.58 1.27 -15.54
CA CYS A 23 27.00 -0.01 -14.98
C CYS A 23 25.87 -0.82 -14.31
N LYS A 24 24.63 -0.35 -14.40
CA LYS A 24 23.42 -1.00 -13.86
C LYS A 24 23.40 -1.18 -12.34
N ALA A 25 24.38 -0.66 -11.60
CA ALA A 25 24.32 -0.60 -10.14
C ALA A 25 23.12 0.25 -9.70
N SER A 26 22.43 -0.14 -8.62
CA SER A 26 21.18 0.48 -8.14
C SER A 26 19.97 0.38 -9.11
N ALA A 27 20.08 -0.25 -10.28
CA ALA A 27 19.02 -0.23 -11.30
C ALA A 27 17.88 -1.25 -11.10
N SER A 28 17.99 -2.18 -10.14
CA SER A 28 17.03 -3.27 -9.93
C SER A 28 16.34 -3.21 -8.55
N CYS A 29 16.89 -3.87 -7.53
CA CYS A 29 16.26 -3.93 -6.19
C CYS A 29 16.58 -2.73 -5.29
N GLY A 30 17.48 -1.84 -5.72
CA GLY A 30 17.88 -0.64 -4.99
C GLY A 30 18.75 -0.87 -3.75
N SER A 31 19.11 -2.12 -3.41
CA SER A 31 19.81 -2.44 -2.15
C SER A 31 21.17 -1.80 -2.00
N CYS A 32 21.86 -1.52 -3.10
CA CYS A 32 23.17 -0.86 -3.12
C CYS A 32 23.10 0.65 -3.34
N THR A 33 21.91 1.26 -3.37
CA THR A 33 21.75 2.69 -3.71
C THR A 33 22.53 3.60 -2.78
N GLY A 34 22.38 3.47 -1.46
CA GLY A 34 23.11 4.30 -0.50
C GLY A 34 24.63 4.09 -0.57
N LEU A 35 25.08 2.87 -0.92
CA LEU A 35 26.51 2.62 -1.15
C LEU A 35 27.02 3.35 -2.39
N VAL A 36 26.24 3.37 -3.48
CA VAL A 36 26.59 4.11 -4.70
C VAL A 36 26.59 5.61 -4.45
N GLU A 37 25.61 6.14 -3.73
CA GLU A 37 25.54 7.55 -3.32
C GLU A 37 26.76 7.95 -2.48
N ASN A 38 27.18 7.09 -1.54
CA ASN A 38 28.40 7.32 -0.76
C ASN A 38 29.67 7.31 -1.63
N LEU A 39 29.75 6.43 -2.63
CA LEU A 39 30.89 6.40 -3.56
C LEU A 39 30.93 7.66 -4.44
N LEU A 40 29.77 8.16 -4.88
CA LEU A 40 29.66 9.43 -5.62
C LEU A 40 30.13 10.61 -4.76
N LYS A 41 29.68 10.68 -3.50
CA LYS A 41 30.15 11.69 -2.55
C LYS A 41 31.66 11.64 -2.33
N LEU A 42 32.22 10.45 -2.10
CA LEU A 42 33.67 10.26 -1.95
C LEU A 42 34.46 10.61 -3.22
N ALA A 43 33.85 10.52 -4.40
CA ALA A 43 34.44 10.90 -5.68
C ALA A 43 34.29 12.40 -6.00
N GLY A 44 33.83 13.23 -5.05
CA GLY A 44 33.66 14.67 -5.25
C GLY A 44 32.39 15.07 -6.00
N HIS A 45 31.50 14.11 -6.27
CA HIS A 45 30.15 14.38 -6.76
C HIS A 45 29.21 14.58 -5.56
N ASP A 46 29.45 15.66 -4.82
CA ASP A 46 28.54 16.11 -3.78
C ASP A 46 27.41 16.89 -4.47
N GLU A 47 26.32 16.20 -4.81
CA GLU A 47 25.08 16.90 -5.16
C GLU A 47 24.63 17.66 -3.90
N ALA A 48 25.05 18.93 -3.79
CA ALA A 48 24.46 19.91 -2.87
C ALA A 48 22.95 19.69 -2.90
N ARG A 49 22.29 19.50 -1.74
CA ARG A 49 20.90 19.03 -1.55
C ARG A 49 19.91 19.59 -2.59
N VAL A 50 19.97 19.10 -3.84
CA VAL A 50 19.16 19.61 -4.93
C VAL A 50 17.78 19.07 -4.63
N LEU A 51 16.81 19.98 -4.49
CA LEU A 51 15.42 19.62 -4.36
C LEU A 51 15.04 18.78 -5.57
N LYS A 52 15.01 17.46 -5.37
CA LYS A 52 14.80 16.51 -6.45
C LYS A 52 13.36 16.65 -6.94
N PRO A 53 13.14 16.99 -8.22
CA PRO A 53 11.79 17.04 -8.76
C PRO A 53 11.11 15.69 -8.66
N MET A 54 9.78 15.69 -8.56
CA MET A 54 8.97 14.47 -8.49
C MET A 54 9.27 13.51 -9.65
N CYS A 55 9.41 14.06 -10.85
CA CYS A 55 9.79 13.32 -12.06
C CYS A 55 10.32 14.29 -13.13
N LYS A 56 10.65 13.78 -14.31
CA LYS A 56 11.14 14.58 -15.45
C LYS A 56 10.10 15.52 -16.07
N CYS A 57 8.82 15.37 -15.72
CA CYS A 57 7.74 16.19 -16.27
C CYS A 57 7.57 17.54 -15.58
N THR A 58 8.30 17.80 -14.49
CA THR A 58 8.15 19.00 -13.67
C THR A 58 9.47 19.37 -13.00
N SER A 59 9.65 20.64 -12.64
CA SER A 59 10.74 21.11 -11.77
C SER A 59 10.40 21.09 -10.28
N PHE A 60 9.13 20.79 -9.94
CA PHE A 60 8.64 20.84 -8.56
C PHE A 60 8.84 19.52 -7.80
N THR A 61 9.07 19.62 -6.50
CA THR A 61 9.17 18.45 -5.61
C THR A 61 7.79 17.87 -5.29
N HIS A 62 7.75 16.68 -4.67
CA HIS A 62 6.50 16.14 -4.15
C HIS A 62 5.84 17.06 -3.12
N GLU A 63 6.65 17.69 -2.26
CA GLU A 63 6.19 18.61 -1.22
C GLU A 63 5.61 19.90 -1.83
N ASP A 64 6.25 20.46 -2.85
CA ASP A 64 5.74 21.64 -3.57
C ASP A 64 4.38 21.36 -4.20
N VAL A 65 4.23 20.18 -4.83
CA VAL A 65 2.98 19.78 -5.50
C VAL A 65 1.85 19.59 -4.50
N ARG A 66 2.10 18.88 -3.39
CA ARG A 66 1.09 18.71 -2.33
C ARG A 66 0.65 20.05 -1.74
N ARG A 67 1.60 20.94 -1.47
CA ARG A 67 1.31 22.27 -0.95
C ARG A 67 0.47 23.08 -1.93
N ALA A 68 0.83 23.09 -3.21
CA ALA A 68 0.09 23.80 -4.25
C ALA A 68 -1.35 23.27 -4.44
N ILE A 69 -1.56 21.94 -4.33
CA ILE A 69 -2.91 21.34 -4.39
C ILE A 69 -3.83 21.96 -3.34
N VAL A 70 -3.36 22.04 -2.09
CA VAL A 70 -4.17 22.55 -0.97
C VAL A 70 -4.30 24.08 -1.02
N GLU A 71 -3.17 24.81 -1.14
CA GLU A 71 -3.15 26.28 -1.11
C GLU A 71 -3.95 26.91 -2.25
N ARG A 72 -3.95 26.29 -3.43
CA ARG A 72 -4.64 26.80 -4.62
C ARG A 72 -5.99 26.12 -4.88
N GLY A 73 -6.39 25.16 -4.02
CA GLY A 73 -7.67 24.46 -4.17
C GLY A 73 -7.81 23.65 -5.45
N LEU A 74 -6.72 23.05 -5.96
CA LEU A 74 -6.70 22.29 -7.22
C LEU A 74 -7.29 20.91 -6.99
N LYS A 75 -8.29 20.50 -7.79
CA LYS A 75 -9.07 19.27 -7.56
C LYS A 75 -8.89 18.22 -8.63
N GLU A 76 -8.37 18.58 -9.80
CA GLU A 76 -8.18 17.66 -10.92
C GLU A 76 -6.72 17.55 -11.37
N ILE A 77 -6.32 16.38 -11.88
CA ILE A 77 -4.95 16.14 -12.35
C ILE A 77 -4.52 17.18 -13.41
N PRO A 78 -5.33 17.51 -14.45
CA PRO A 78 -4.98 18.53 -15.43
C PRO A 78 -4.82 19.94 -14.82
N GLU A 79 -5.60 20.28 -13.79
CA GLU A 79 -5.48 21.57 -13.10
C GLU A 79 -4.13 21.68 -12.39
N VAL A 80 -3.69 20.62 -11.70
CA VAL A 80 -2.37 20.56 -11.06
C VAL A 80 -1.26 20.67 -12.09
N MET A 81 -1.35 19.89 -13.17
CA MET A 81 -0.37 19.92 -14.25
C MET A 81 -0.27 21.32 -14.89
N GLN A 82 -1.40 21.95 -15.18
CA GLN A 82 -1.44 23.31 -15.75
C GLN A 82 -0.87 24.35 -14.77
N ALA A 83 -1.32 24.36 -13.52
CA ALA A 83 -0.92 25.33 -12.50
C ALA A 83 0.56 25.21 -12.10
N MET A 84 1.16 24.04 -12.32
CA MET A 84 2.55 23.72 -11.99
C MET A 84 3.42 23.46 -13.22
N SER A 85 2.98 23.93 -14.40
CA SER A 85 3.77 23.94 -15.64
C SER A 85 4.38 22.59 -16.01
N TRP A 86 3.55 21.53 -15.96
CA TRP A 86 3.96 20.21 -16.44
C TRP A 86 4.39 20.27 -17.90
N SER A 87 5.47 19.58 -18.24
CA SER A 87 6.03 19.59 -19.60
C SER A 87 5.34 18.63 -20.57
N THR A 88 4.48 17.73 -20.08
CA THR A 88 3.72 16.78 -20.90
C THR A 88 2.24 16.78 -20.52
N PRO A 89 1.32 16.68 -21.51
CA PRO A 89 -0.12 16.73 -21.25
C PRO A 89 -0.63 15.51 -20.46
N ASP A 90 -0.03 14.34 -20.64
CA ASP A 90 -0.44 13.09 -19.96
C ASP A 90 0.36 12.80 -18.67
N GLY A 91 1.36 13.62 -18.35
CA GLY A 91 2.37 13.29 -17.36
C GLY A 91 3.17 12.05 -17.74
N CYS A 92 3.53 11.24 -16.75
CA CYS A 92 4.23 9.96 -16.93
C CYS A 92 3.83 8.95 -15.85
N ALA A 93 4.30 7.71 -15.97
CA ALA A 93 4.02 6.62 -15.02
C ALA A 93 4.47 6.88 -13.57
N SER A 94 5.29 7.91 -13.32
CA SER A 94 5.70 8.31 -11.97
C SER A 94 4.78 9.37 -11.36
N CYS A 95 4.47 10.44 -12.10
CA CYS A 95 3.70 11.54 -11.53
C CYS A 95 2.19 11.33 -11.60
N ARG A 96 1.67 10.70 -12.65
CA ARG A 96 0.22 10.55 -12.82
C ARG A 96 -0.43 9.77 -11.67
N PRO A 97 0.12 8.61 -11.22
CA PRO A 97 -0.36 7.94 -10.01
C PRO A 97 -0.18 8.77 -8.74
N ALA A 98 0.92 9.53 -8.64
CA ALA A 98 1.19 10.37 -7.47
C ALA A 98 0.18 11.52 -7.34
N LEU A 99 -0.14 12.19 -8.45
CA LEU A 99 -1.12 13.27 -8.51
C LEU A 99 -2.52 12.76 -8.12
N ASN A 100 -2.95 11.63 -8.70
CA ASN A 100 -4.21 10.97 -8.33
C ASN A 100 -4.26 10.70 -6.81
N TYR A 101 -3.20 10.10 -6.26
CA TYR A 101 -3.13 9.83 -4.83
C TYR A 101 -3.14 11.11 -3.96
N TYR A 102 -2.44 12.16 -4.37
CA TYR A 102 -2.38 13.42 -3.61
C TYR A 102 -3.71 14.15 -3.61
N LEU A 103 -4.42 14.15 -4.73
CA LEU A 103 -5.76 14.70 -4.83
C LEU A 103 -6.76 13.89 -4.01
N LEU A 104 -6.71 12.55 -4.05
CA LEU A 104 -7.52 11.69 -3.18
C LEU A 104 -7.27 11.91 -1.69
N CYS A 105 -6.03 12.22 -1.32
CA CYS A 105 -5.65 12.51 0.05
C CYS A 105 -6.15 13.89 0.49
N ALA A 106 -6.04 14.91 -0.37
CA ALA A 106 -6.44 16.28 -0.08
C ALA A 106 -7.96 16.47 -0.12
N TRP A 107 -8.65 15.80 -1.06
CA TRP A 107 -10.06 16.04 -1.39
C TRP A 107 -10.88 14.74 -1.44
N PRO A 108 -10.91 13.93 -0.36
CA PRO A 108 -11.52 12.60 -0.39
C PRO A 108 -13.03 12.59 -0.71
N GLU A 109 -13.73 13.70 -0.48
CA GLU A 109 -15.15 13.85 -0.81
C GLU A 109 -15.40 14.21 -2.28
N THR A 110 -14.53 15.03 -2.88
CA THR A 110 -14.84 15.71 -4.16
C THR A 110 -13.97 15.28 -5.33
N HIS A 111 -12.76 14.78 -5.09
CA HIS A 111 -11.92 14.28 -6.17
C HIS A 111 -12.36 12.86 -6.57
N VAL A 112 -12.50 12.65 -7.88
CA VAL A 112 -12.86 11.34 -8.45
C VAL A 112 -11.58 10.57 -8.77
N ASP A 113 -11.44 9.37 -8.21
CA ASP A 113 -10.29 8.49 -8.42
C ASP A 113 -10.10 8.17 -9.92
N ASP A 114 -8.99 8.59 -10.51
CA ASP A 114 -8.66 8.23 -11.89
C ASP A 114 -8.11 6.79 -11.95
N MET A 115 -9.00 5.86 -12.27
CA MET A 115 -8.67 4.43 -12.41
C MET A 115 -7.59 4.13 -13.44
N GLN A 116 -7.36 5.01 -14.43
CA GLN A 116 -6.26 4.86 -15.40
C GLN A 116 -4.91 5.28 -14.81
N SER A 117 -4.90 6.13 -13.78
CA SER A 117 -3.72 6.51 -13.01
C SER A 117 -3.29 5.44 -12.00
N ARG A 118 -4.12 4.40 -11.78
CA ARG A 118 -3.82 3.30 -10.86
C ARG A 118 -2.98 2.21 -11.53
N PHE A 119 -2.18 1.48 -10.75
CA PHE A 119 -1.52 0.28 -11.26
C PHE A 119 -2.56 -0.80 -11.62
N THR A 120 -2.25 -1.69 -12.56
CA THR A 120 -3.19 -2.76 -13.00
C THR A 120 -3.82 -3.52 -11.83
N ASN A 121 -3.04 -3.87 -10.81
CA ASN A 121 -3.55 -4.63 -9.67
C ASN A 121 -4.54 -3.85 -8.81
N GLU A 122 -4.39 -2.53 -8.76
CA GLU A 122 -5.32 -1.64 -8.07
C GLU A 122 -6.57 -1.43 -8.92
N ARG A 123 -6.40 -1.20 -10.22
CA ARG A 123 -7.51 -1.01 -11.16
C ARG A 123 -8.40 -2.25 -11.28
N MET A 124 -7.80 -3.43 -11.27
CA MET A 124 -8.51 -4.70 -11.41
C MET A 124 -8.95 -5.29 -10.06
N HIS A 125 -8.55 -4.68 -8.94
CA HIS A 125 -8.74 -5.22 -7.57
C HIS A 125 -8.36 -6.71 -7.41
N ALA A 126 -7.42 -7.16 -8.24
CA ALA A 126 -6.92 -8.53 -8.34
C ALA A 126 -5.47 -8.49 -8.84
N ASN A 127 -4.67 -9.50 -8.51
CA ASN A 127 -3.24 -9.50 -8.85
C ASN A 127 -2.98 -10.28 -10.14
N ILE A 128 -2.44 -9.62 -11.16
CA ILE A 128 -2.06 -10.30 -12.40
C ILE A 128 -0.84 -11.22 -12.18
N GLN A 129 -0.91 -12.44 -12.71
CA GLN A 129 0.11 -13.46 -12.64
C GLN A 129 0.94 -13.51 -13.93
N LYS A 130 2.06 -14.24 -13.89
CA LYS A 130 2.98 -14.35 -15.03
C LYS A 130 2.36 -14.95 -16.28
N ASP A 131 1.33 -15.79 -16.11
CA ASP A 131 0.61 -16.47 -17.19
C ASP A 131 -0.65 -15.71 -17.64
N GLY A 132 -0.84 -14.47 -17.18
CA GLY A 132 -1.99 -13.64 -17.51
C GLY A 132 -3.26 -13.95 -16.70
N THR A 133 -3.26 -14.98 -15.85
CA THR A 133 -4.33 -15.22 -14.88
C THR A 133 -4.23 -14.24 -13.71
N TYR A 134 -5.19 -14.30 -12.80
CA TYR A 134 -5.29 -13.45 -11.63
C TYR A 134 -5.30 -14.26 -10.34
N SER A 135 -4.93 -13.60 -9.24
CA SER A 135 -5.20 -14.09 -7.90
C SER A 135 -6.14 -13.16 -7.14
N VAL A 136 -7.04 -13.76 -6.37
CA VAL A 136 -8.03 -13.08 -5.53
C VAL A 136 -7.82 -13.46 -4.07
N VAL A 137 -7.93 -12.45 -3.20
CA VAL A 137 -7.73 -12.61 -1.76
C VAL A 137 -8.93 -11.99 -1.06
N PRO A 138 -9.93 -12.78 -0.64
CA PRO A 138 -11.02 -12.26 0.18
C PRO A 138 -10.48 -11.73 1.51
N ARG A 139 -11.14 -10.73 2.07
CA ARG A 139 -10.79 -10.20 3.38
C ARG A 139 -11.24 -11.18 4.47
N MET A 140 -10.33 -11.48 5.40
CA MET A 140 -10.59 -12.28 6.60
C MET A 140 -10.15 -11.40 7.78
N TRP A 141 -11.11 -10.80 8.47
CA TRP A 141 -10.85 -9.75 9.46
C TRP A 141 -10.00 -10.28 10.61
N GLY A 142 -8.85 -9.66 10.86
CA GLY A 142 -7.88 -10.12 11.86
C GLY A 142 -7.34 -11.53 11.62
N GLY A 143 -7.52 -12.09 10.41
CA GLY A 143 -7.19 -13.47 10.07
C GLY A 143 -8.21 -14.52 10.53
N VAL A 144 -9.41 -14.09 10.93
CA VAL A 144 -10.50 -14.96 11.39
C VAL A 144 -11.46 -15.29 10.25
N THR A 145 -12.01 -16.50 10.27
CA THR A 145 -13.02 -16.93 9.30
C THR A 145 -14.02 -17.90 9.91
N THR A 146 -15.17 -18.04 9.27
CA THR A 146 -16.22 -19.01 9.65
C THR A 146 -16.20 -20.25 8.75
N PRO A 147 -16.81 -21.37 9.19
CA PRO A 147 -16.99 -22.54 8.32
C PRO A 147 -17.77 -22.24 7.03
N ASN A 148 -18.67 -21.25 7.04
CA ASN A 148 -19.42 -20.84 5.86
C ASN A 148 -18.53 -20.14 4.83
N GLU A 149 -17.73 -19.18 5.27
CA GLU A 149 -16.76 -18.48 4.43
C GLU A 149 -15.69 -19.44 3.87
N LEU A 150 -15.21 -20.39 4.69
CA LEU A 150 -14.27 -21.42 4.23
C LEU A 150 -14.88 -22.31 3.15
N ARG A 151 -16.16 -22.70 3.28
CA ARG A 151 -16.88 -23.42 2.23
C ARG A 151 -17.03 -22.58 0.97
N ALA A 152 -17.43 -21.31 1.10
CA ALA A 152 -17.54 -20.41 -0.05
C ALA A 152 -16.21 -20.25 -0.81
N ILE A 153 -15.08 -20.18 -0.10
CA ILE A 153 -13.75 -20.19 -0.72
C ILE A 153 -13.50 -21.50 -1.46
N ALA A 154 -13.79 -22.65 -0.85
CA ALA A 154 -13.62 -23.96 -1.49
C ALA A 154 -14.49 -24.11 -2.74
N ASP A 155 -15.78 -23.76 -2.64
CA ASP A 155 -16.74 -23.81 -3.74
C ASP A 155 -16.31 -22.90 -4.90
N ALA A 156 -15.83 -21.69 -4.59
CA ALA A 156 -15.25 -20.78 -5.59
C ALA A 156 -14.00 -21.38 -6.25
N CYS A 157 -13.13 -22.05 -5.49
CA CYS A 157 -11.94 -22.69 -6.06
C CYS A 157 -12.32 -23.76 -7.08
N ASP A 158 -13.29 -24.62 -6.77
CA ASP A 158 -13.76 -25.67 -7.66
C ASP A 158 -14.48 -25.09 -8.89
N LYS A 159 -15.39 -24.14 -8.68
CA LYS A 159 -16.22 -23.52 -9.74
C LYS A 159 -15.39 -22.78 -10.79
N TYR A 160 -14.35 -22.05 -10.37
CA TYR A 160 -13.53 -21.23 -11.26
C TYR A 160 -12.18 -21.86 -11.61
N GLY A 161 -11.97 -23.14 -11.25
CA GLY A 161 -10.77 -23.90 -11.60
C GLY A 161 -9.49 -23.31 -11.01
N ALA A 162 -9.53 -22.87 -9.75
CA ALA A 162 -8.36 -22.37 -9.05
C ALA A 162 -7.26 -23.44 -9.02
N ARG A 163 -6.03 -23.05 -9.33
CA ARG A 163 -4.89 -23.97 -9.43
C ARG A 163 -4.17 -24.18 -8.10
N MET A 164 -4.31 -23.23 -7.19
CA MET A 164 -3.67 -23.25 -5.88
C MET A 164 -4.43 -22.33 -4.93
N VAL A 165 -4.57 -22.77 -3.68
CA VAL A 165 -4.92 -21.90 -2.54
C VAL A 165 -3.72 -21.82 -1.61
N LYS A 166 -3.32 -20.60 -1.23
CA LYS A 166 -2.16 -20.37 -0.37
C LYS A 166 -2.53 -19.59 0.89
N VAL A 167 -2.15 -20.13 2.05
CA VAL A 167 -2.13 -19.37 3.30
C VAL A 167 -1.00 -18.34 3.24
N THR A 168 -1.36 -17.07 3.38
CA THR A 168 -0.44 -15.93 3.28
C THR A 168 0.10 -15.49 4.64
N GLY A 169 1.23 -14.78 4.64
CA GLY A 169 1.81 -14.21 5.87
C GLY A 169 0.94 -13.15 6.57
N GLY A 170 -0.14 -12.69 5.94
CA GLY A 170 -1.15 -11.81 6.53
C GLY A 170 -2.40 -12.55 7.03
N GLN A 171 -2.30 -13.86 7.29
CA GLN A 171 -3.40 -14.70 7.79
C GLN A 171 -4.64 -14.72 6.88
N ARG A 172 -4.41 -14.78 5.56
CA ARG A 172 -5.49 -14.87 4.56
C ARG A 172 -5.24 -15.96 3.54
N LEU A 173 -6.29 -16.38 2.83
CA LEU A 173 -6.21 -17.32 1.72
C LEU A 173 -6.15 -16.58 0.38
N ASP A 174 -5.15 -16.90 -0.43
CA ASP A 174 -4.96 -16.37 -1.78
C ASP A 174 -5.27 -17.47 -2.80
N ILE A 175 -6.22 -17.19 -3.70
CA ILE A 175 -6.76 -18.11 -4.69
C ILE A 175 -6.14 -17.76 -6.05
N PHE A 176 -5.36 -18.68 -6.62
CA PHE A 176 -4.58 -18.44 -7.84
C PHE A 176 -5.15 -19.13 -9.08
N GLY A 177 -4.91 -18.52 -10.24
CA GLY A 177 -5.20 -19.12 -11.55
C GLY A 177 -6.56 -18.73 -12.12
N ILE A 178 -7.19 -17.68 -11.59
CA ILE A 178 -8.52 -17.23 -12.00
C ILE A 178 -8.40 -16.44 -13.31
N LYS A 179 -9.26 -16.69 -14.29
CA LYS A 179 -9.24 -15.94 -15.55
C LYS A 179 -9.78 -14.52 -15.32
N LYS A 180 -9.41 -13.60 -16.20
CA LYS A 180 -9.79 -12.18 -16.08
C LYS A 180 -11.30 -11.98 -16.12
N GLU A 181 -11.95 -12.71 -17.02
CA GLU A 181 -13.38 -12.72 -17.28
C GLU A 181 -14.20 -13.33 -16.13
N ASP A 182 -13.59 -14.21 -15.33
CA ASP A 182 -14.25 -14.85 -14.19
C ASP A 182 -14.23 -13.97 -12.94
N LEU A 183 -13.44 -12.88 -12.92
CA LEU A 183 -13.27 -12.03 -11.74
C LEU A 183 -14.61 -11.47 -11.20
N PRO A 184 -15.52 -10.91 -12.01
CA PRO A 184 -16.80 -10.43 -11.48
C PRO A 184 -17.64 -11.55 -10.86
N ALA A 185 -17.65 -12.74 -11.46
CA ALA A 185 -18.46 -13.87 -11.02
C ALA A 185 -17.93 -14.49 -9.71
N ILE A 186 -16.62 -14.70 -9.59
CA ILE A 186 -16.03 -15.24 -8.35
C ILE A 186 -16.26 -14.29 -7.17
N TRP A 187 -16.17 -12.98 -7.39
CA TRP A 187 -16.46 -12.01 -6.35
C TRP A 187 -17.95 -11.91 -6.03
N ALA A 188 -18.85 -12.14 -6.98
CA ALA A 188 -20.29 -12.26 -6.68
C ALA A 188 -20.55 -13.39 -5.66
N ASP A 189 -19.94 -14.57 -5.86
CA ASP A 189 -20.09 -15.71 -4.97
C ASP A 189 -19.46 -15.44 -3.58
N LEU A 190 -18.26 -14.85 -3.54
CA LEU A 190 -17.59 -14.50 -2.28
C LEU A 190 -18.33 -13.41 -1.51
N ASN A 191 -18.87 -12.40 -2.20
CA ASN A 191 -19.67 -11.32 -1.60
C ASN A 191 -20.98 -11.87 -1.03
N ALA A 192 -21.61 -12.85 -1.68
CA ALA A 192 -22.80 -13.53 -1.16
C ALA A 192 -22.53 -14.26 0.17
N ALA A 193 -21.29 -14.68 0.41
CA ALA A 193 -20.84 -15.24 1.68
C ALA A 193 -20.41 -14.18 2.72
N GLY A 194 -20.49 -12.89 2.39
CA GLY A 194 -20.11 -11.77 3.25
C GLY A 194 -18.64 -11.36 3.15
N MET A 195 -17.87 -11.91 2.21
CA MET A 195 -16.45 -11.59 2.05
C MET A 195 -16.27 -10.43 1.08
N VAL A 196 -15.47 -9.42 1.46
CA VAL A 196 -15.17 -8.25 0.60
C VAL A 196 -13.74 -8.30 0.06
N SER A 197 -13.39 -7.38 -0.84
CA SER A 197 -12.02 -7.26 -1.37
C SER A 197 -10.95 -7.14 -0.29
N GLY A 198 -9.97 -8.05 -0.31
CA GLY A 198 -8.80 -7.99 0.57
C GLY A 198 -7.81 -6.89 0.20
N HIS A 199 -7.93 -6.22 -0.95
CA HIS A 199 -7.00 -5.19 -1.42
C HIS A 199 -5.51 -5.61 -1.32
N ALA A 200 -5.24 -6.91 -1.46
CA ALA A 200 -3.98 -7.53 -1.04
C ALA A 200 -2.73 -7.00 -1.76
N TYR A 201 -2.92 -6.29 -2.87
CA TYR A 201 -1.85 -5.82 -3.74
C TYR A 201 -1.86 -4.30 -3.97
N GLY A 202 -2.82 -3.57 -3.43
CA GLY A 202 -2.88 -2.12 -3.57
C GLY A 202 -1.82 -1.38 -2.74
N LYS A 203 -1.60 -0.11 -3.07
CA LYS A 203 -1.02 0.90 -2.19
C LYS A 203 -2.12 1.34 -1.21
N ALA A 204 -2.48 0.42 -0.33
CA ALA A 204 -3.55 0.55 0.64
C ALA A 204 -3.20 -0.26 1.90
N LEU A 205 -4.08 -0.25 2.90
CA LEU A 205 -4.04 -1.27 3.95
C LEU A 205 -4.19 -2.65 3.32
N ARG A 206 -3.18 -3.49 3.54
CA ARG A 206 -3.19 -4.86 3.05
C ARG A 206 -3.74 -5.85 4.06
N THR A 207 -3.34 -5.77 5.33
CA THR A 207 -3.70 -6.76 6.35
C THR A 207 -3.46 -6.19 7.74
N VAL A 208 -4.28 -6.62 8.69
CA VAL A 208 -4.01 -6.54 10.12
C VAL A 208 -3.79 -7.97 10.63
N LYS A 209 -2.54 -8.30 10.97
CA LYS A 209 -2.19 -9.62 11.49
C LYS A 209 -2.41 -9.64 13.00
N THR A 210 -3.03 -10.69 13.53
CA THR A 210 -3.26 -10.84 14.97
C THR A 210 -2.61 -12.11 15.50
N CYS A 211 -2.44 -12.22 16.81
CA CYS A 211 -2.37 -13.53 17.45
C CYS A 211 -3.71 -13.80 18.16
N VAL A 212 -3.86 -15.01 18.69
CA VAL A 212 -5.13 -15.47 19.30
C VAL A 212 -5.45 -14.81 20.66
N GLY A 213 -4.61 -13.88 21.14
CA GLY A 213 -4.87 -13.03 22.30
C GLY A 213 -5.10 -13.79 23.62
N SER A 214 -5.66 -13.07 24.61
CA SER A 214 -6.07 -13.61 25.91
C SER A 214 -7.28 -14.54 25.84
N GLU A 215 -8.00 -14.55 24.71
CA GLU A 215 -9.13 -15.46 24.50
C GLU A 215 -8.69 -16.92 24.47
N TRP A 216 -7.56 -17.23 23.80
CA TRP A 216 -7.11 -18.61 23.61
C TRP A 216 -5.70 -18.91 24.13
N CYS A 217 -4.80 -17.93 24.15
CA CYS A 217 -3.41 -18.16 24.55
C CYS A 217 -3.25 -18.02 26.06
N ARG A 218 -2.65 -19.01 26.72
CA ARG A 218 -2.29 -18.94 28.15
C ARG A 218 -1.35 -17.79 28.54
N PHE A 219 -0.72 -17.14 27.55
CA PHE A 219 0.17 -16.00 27.73
C PHE A 219 -0.41 -14.70 27.17
N GLY A 220 -1.62 -14.74 26.61
CA GLY A 220 -2.28 -13.56 26.09
C GLY A 220 -2.62 -12.64 27.26
N THR A 221 -2.13 -11.41 27.19
CA THR A 221 -2.35 -10.40 28.22
C THR A 221 -3.63 -9.62 27.94
N GLN A 222 -3.93 -9.35 26.67
CA GLN A 222 -5.16 -8.69 26.23
C GLN A 222 -5.71 -9.31 24.94
N ASP A 223 -6.94 -8.92 24.57
CA ASP A 223 -7.61 -9.37 23.36
C ASP A 223 -7.03 -8.68 22.11
N SER A 224 -6.02 -9.32 21.50
CA SER A 224 -5.46 -8.87 20.23
C SER A 224 -6.33 -9.15 19.01
N THR A 225 -7.20 -10.18 19.07
CA THR A 225 -8.04 -10.57 17.95
C THR A 225 -9.11 -9.50 17.74
N GLY A 226 -9.86 -9.17 18.79
CA GLY A 226 -10.90 -8.13 18.76
C GLY A 226 -10.34 -6.76 18.39
N LEU A 227 -9.24 -6.35 19.02
CA LEU A 227 -8.58 -5.08 18.69
C LEU A 227 -8.08 -5.05 17.24
N GLY A 228 -7.50 -6.16 16.74
CA GLY A 228 -7.06 -6.27 15.37
C GLY A 228 -8.20 -6.17 14.35
N ILE A 229 -9.34 -6.81 14.62
CA ILE A 229 -10.54 -6.72 13.78
C ILE A 229 -11.06 -5.29 13.74
N LYS A 230 -11.21 -4.62 14.90
CA LYS A 230 -11.66 -3.22 14.96
C LYS A 230 -10.70 -2.30 14.20
N THR A 231 -9.39 -2.51 14.37
CA THR A 231 -8.37 -1.74 13.64
C THR A 231 -8.50 -1.95 12.12
N GLU A 232 -8.71 -3.19 11.67
CA GLU A 232 -8.89 -3.48 10.24
C GLU A 232 -10.17 -2.87 9.68
N GLN A 233 -11.29 -2.96 10.40
CA GLN A 233 -12.57 -2.35 10.02
C GLN A 233 -12.51 -0.82 10.01
N MET A 234 -11.69 -0.21 10.86
CA MET A 234 -11.46 1.23 10.84
C MET A 234 -10.62 1.66 9.62
N THR A 235 -9.71 0.81 9.15
CA THR A 235 -8.64 1.20 8.21
C THR A 235 -8.71 0.53 6.83
N TRP A 236 -9.63 -0.43 6.59
CA TRP A 236 -9.82 -1.00 5.26
C TRP A 236 -10.26 0.08 4.27
N GLY A 237 -10.04 -0.15 2.98
CA GLY A 237 -10.32 0.84 1.93
C GLY A 237 -9.39 2.06 1.92
N SER A 238 -8.56 2.28 2.94
CA SER A 238 -7.65 3.43 2.97
C SER A 238 -6.57 3.32 1.90
N TRP A 239 -6.53 4.29 0.99
CA TRP A 239 -5.42 4.51 0.08
C TRP A 239 -4.24 5.15 0.80
N MET A 240 -3.05 4.61 0.53
CA MET A 240 -1.80 4.94 1.19
C MET A 240 -0.72 5.26 0.15
N PRO A 241 0.36 5.97 0.52
CA PRO A 241 1.47 6.23 -0.39
C PRO A 241 2.10 4.93 -0.94
N HIS A 242 2.10 3.88 -0.11
CA HIS A 242 2.52 2.54 -0.50
C HIS A 242 1.76 1.48 0.33
N LYS A 243 1.97 0.18 0.04
CA LYS A 243 1.50 -0.95 0.87
C LYS A 243 1.73 -0.70 2.36
N PHE A 244 0.68 -0.87 3.16
CA PHE A 244 0.68 -0.68 4.59
C PHE A 244 0.16 -1.92 5.30
N LYS A 245 0.79 -2.31 6.40
CA LYS A 245 0.43 -3.49 7.20
C LYS A 245 0.38 -3.09 8.67
N ILE A 246 -0.59 -3.64 9.37
CA ILE A 246 -0.70 -3.51 10.82
C ILE A 246 -0.54 -4.88 11.45
N ALA A 247 -0.09 -4.94 12.70
CA ALA A 247 -0.30 -6.13 13.50
C ALA A 247 -0.58 -5.80 14.96
N VAL A 248 -1.35 -6.68 15.59
CA VAL A 248 -1.74 -6.58 17.00
C VAL A 248 -1.34 -7.89 17.69
N SER A 249 -0.40 -7.79 18.63
CA SER A 249 0.10 -8.91 19.43
C SER A 249 -0.44 -8.80 20.85
N GLY A 250 -1.14 -9.84 21.33
CA GLY A 250 -1.78 -9.85 22.64
C GLY A 250 -0.82 -9.92 23.85
N CYS A 251 0.49 -10.06 23.63
CA CYS A 251 1.53 -10.01 24.66
C CYS A 251 2.92 -9.72 24.05
N PRO A 252 3.96 -9.43 24.87
CA PRO A 252 5.32 -9.12 24.42
C PRO A 252 6.02 -10.20 23.58
N ARG A 253 5.48 -11.43 23.53
CA ARG A 253 6.01 -12.51 22.68
C ARG A 253 5.85 -12.24 21.19
N ASN A 254 4.99 -11.28 20.84
CA ASN A 254 4.94 -10.69 19.52
C ASN A 254 4.67 -11.69 18.37
N CYS A 255 3.79 -12.67 18.58
CA CYS A 255 3.48 -13.70 17.56
C CYS A 255 2.89 -13.12 16.26
N ALA A 256 2.32 -11.91 16.29
CA ALA A 256 1.83 -11.21 15.10
C ALA A 256 2.94 -10.43 14.36
N GLU A 257 4.17 -10.41 14.88
CA GLU A 257 5.34 -9.72 14.33
C GLU A 257 5.09 -8.20 14.17
N ALA A 258 4.48 -7.58 15.18
CA ALA A 258 4.14 -6.15 15.24
C ALA A 258 5.35 -5.24 15.01
N THR A 259 6.52 -5.64 15.52
CA THR A 259 7.78 -4.87 15.41
C THR A 259 8.42 -4.81 14.01
N ILE A 260 7.77 -5.39 12.99
CA ILE A 260 8.21 -5.27 11.59
C ILE A 260 7.08 -4.84 10.64
N LYS A 261 5.96 -4.37 11.20
CA LYS A 261 4.83 -3.80 10.44
C LYS A 261 4.91 -2.28 10.41
N ASP A 262 4.18 -1.67 9.48
CA ASP A 262 4.18 -0.22 9.30
C ASP A 262 3.61 0.49 10.55
N PHE A 263 2.62 -0.12 11.21
CA PHE A 263 2.15 0.19 12.57
C PHE A 263 1.94 -1.11 13.35
N GLY A 264 2.35 -1.15 14.62
CA GLY A 264 2.29 -2.33 15.46
C GLY A 264 1.72 -2.01 16.83
N VAL A 265 0.90 -2.91 17.37
CA VAL A 265 0.40 -2.85 18.74
C VAL A 265 0.90 -4.07 19.49
N ILE A 266 1.55 -3.86 20.62
CA ILE A 266 1.94 -4.92 21.54
C ILE A 266 1.22 -4.68 22.86
N CYS A 267 0.29 -5.57 23.19
CA CYS A 267 -0.42 -5.51 24.46
C CYS A 267 0.52 -5.91 25.59
N VAL A 268 0.44 -5.16 26.68
CA VAL A 268 1.11 -5.42 27.97
C VAL A 268 0.07 -5.34 29.08
N GLU A 269 0.43 -5.75 30.31
CA GLU A 269 -0.52 -5.73 31.44
C GLU A 269 -1.02 -4.33 31.76
N SER A 270 -0.20 -3.33 31.49
CA SER A 270 -0.45 -1.92 31.80
C SER A 270 -0.87 -1.11 30.57
N GLY A 271 -1.45 -1.74 29.55
CA GLY A 271 -1.97 -1.09 28.35
C GLY A 271 -1.30 -1.56 27.06
N TYR A 272 -1.03 -0.65 26.13
CA TYR A 272 -0.65 -0.98 24.76
C TYR A 272 0.57 -0.17 24.33
N GLU A 273 1.63 -0.86 23.89
CA GLU A 273 2.77 -0.22 23.26
C GLU A 273 2.51 -0.07 21.76
N LEU A 274 2.68 1.16 21.26
CA LEU A 274 2.48 1.52 19.87
C LEU A 274 3.83 1.67 19.18
N HIS A 275 3.99 0.97 18.05
CA HIS A 275 5.25 0.82 17.33
C HIS A 275 5.08 1.25 15.88
N ILE A 276 6.04 1.97 15.31
CA ILE A 276 5.92 2.54 13.94
C ILE A 276 7.15 2.31 13.06
N GLY A 277 6.94 2.36 11.75
CA GLY A 277 8.03 2.39 10.76
C GLY A 277 8.72 1.04 10.52
N GLY A 278 8.10 -0.08 10.88
CA GLY A 278 8.67 -1.40 10.63
C GLY A 278 8.62 -1.81 9.17
N ASN A 279 9.58 -2.64 8.73
CA ASN A 279 9.59 -3.20 7.39
C ASN A 279 10.25 -4.59 7.34
N GLY A 280 9.44 -5.64 7.24
CA GLY A 280 9.91 -7.00 6.90
C GLY A 280 10.16 -7.22 5.40
N GLY A 281 10.80 -6.25 4.71
CA GLY A 281 11.02 -6.26 3.26
C GLY A 281 12.46 -6.57 2.86
N ILE A 282 12.89 -6.04 1.70
CA ILE A 282 14.27 -6.16 1.19
C ILE A 282 15.30 -5.68 2.23
N HIS A 283 14.99 -4.57 2.90
CA HIS A 283 15.73 -4.06 4.04
C HIS A 283 14.89 -4.26 5.29
N LEU A 284 15.34 -5.16 6.16
CA LEU A 284 14.72 -5.34 7.47
C LEU A 284 14.92 -4.06 8.28
N ARG A 285 13.81 -3.48 8.74
CA ARG A 285 13.81 -2.36 9.71
C ARG A 285 12.89 -2.72 10.86
N GLY A 286 13.41 -2.71 12.08
CA GLY A 286 12.59 -2.80 13.29
C GLY A 286 11.75 -1.53 13.46
N THR A 287 10.65 -1.64 14.18
CA THR A 287 9.86 -0.47 14.56
C THR A 287 10.56 0.37 15.62
N ASP A 288 10.18 1.64 15.68
CA ASP A 288 10.46 2.52 16.81
C ASP A 288 9.24 2.56 17.75
N LEU A 289 9.48 2.66 19.06
CA LEU A 289 8.41 2.89 20.02
C LEU A 289 7.89 4.33 19.89
N LEU A 290 6.62 4.47 19.48
CA LEU A 290 5.92 5.74 19.41
C LEU A 290 5.56 6.22 20.81
N CYS A 291 4.72 5.45 21.52
CA CYS A 291 4.31 5.72 22.89
C CYS A 291 3.63 4.49 23.49
N LYS A 292 3.16 4.63 24.72
CA LYS A 292 2.30 3.67 25.40
C LYS A 292 0.98 4.35 25.76
N VAL A 293 -0.12 3.64 25.54
CA VAL A 293 -1.48 4.11 25.87
C VAL A 293 -2.17 3.13 26.81
N ALA A 294 -3.16 3.60 27.56
CA ALA A 294 -3.82 2.79 28.59
C ALA A 294 -4.96 1.95 28.00
N THR A 295 -5.65 2.49 27.00
CA THR A 295 -6.91 1.92 26.49
C THR A 295 -6.82 1.49 25.03
N GLU A 296 -7.72 0.57 24.66
CA GLU A 296 -7.89 0.12 23.28
C GLU A 296 -8.28 1.29 22.36
N GLN A 297 -9.15 2.17 22.82
CA GLN A 297 -9.63 3.32 22.05
C GLN A 297 -8.47 4.29 21.73
N GLU A 298 -7.59 4.56 22.70
CA GLU A 298 -6.39 5.36 22.43
C GLU A 298 -5.50 4.69 21.37
N ALA A 299 -5.34 3.37 21.40
CA ALA A 299 -4.55 2.67 20.38
C ALA A 299 -5.12 2.86 18.97
N LEU A 300 -6.45 2.82 18.83
CA LEU A 300 -7.16 3.11 17.58
C LEU A 300 -6.98 4.57 17.13
N ASP A 301 -7.15 5.51 18.06
CA ASP A 301 -7.02 6.96 17.79
C ASP A 301 -5.61 7.33 17.31
N TYR A 302 -4.58 6.79 17.97
CA TYR A 302 -3.19 6.98 17.57
C TYR A 302 -2.88 6.30 16.22
N CYS A 303 -3.48 5.13 15.95
CA CYS A 303 -3.35 4.47 14.65
C CYS A 303 -3.91 5.33 13.52
N ALA A 304 -5.13 5.86 13.70
CA ALA A 304 -5.77 6.77 12.75
C ALA A 304 -4.93 8.03 12.51
N ALA A 305 -4.45 8.67 13.57
CA ALA A 305 -3.62 9.87 13.47
C ALA A 305 -2.29 9.61 12.75
N PHE A 306 -1.59 8.53 13.09
CA PHE A 306 -0.34 8.14 12.42
C PHE A 306 -0.54 7.85 10.94
N ILE A 307 -1.60 7.11 10.61
CA ILE A 307 -1.96 6.83 9.23
C ILE A 307 -2.22 8.13 8.47
N GLN A 308 -2.98 9.07 9.04
CA GLN A 308 -3.28 10.33 8.36
C GLN A 308 -2.04 11.18 8.15
N LEU A 309 -1.16 11.29 9.16
CA LEU A 309 0.10 12.01 9.04
C LEU A 309 0.95 11.43 7.90
N TYR A 310 1.07 10.10 7.86
CA TYR A 310 1.77 9.40 6.79
C TYR A 310 1.13 9.66 5.41
N ARG A 311 -0.20 9.65 5.32
CA ARG A 311 -0.92 9.92 4.07
C ARG A 311 -0.68 11.34 3.55
N GLU A 312 -0.62 12.32 4.44
CA GLU A 312 -0.46 13.73 4.10
C GLU A 312 1.00 14.10 3.77
N GLU A 313 1.99 13.45 4.40
CA GLU A 313 3.38 13.92 4.36
C GLU A 313 4.38 13.00 3.66
N ALA A 314 4.05 11.72 3.48
CA ALA A 314 4.94 10.83 2.72
C ALA A 314 4.78 11.04 1.21
N ARG A 315 5.87 10.82 0.47
CA ARG A 315 5.83 10.88 -0.99
C ARG A 315 5.13 9.63 -1.50
N TYR A 316 4.40 9.74 -2.61
CA TYR A 316 3.83 8.54 -3.23
C TYR A 316 4.95 7.52 -3.54
N LEU A 317 4.71 6.26 -3.19
CA LEU A 317 5.66 5.15 -3.17
C LEU A 317 6.73 5.15 -2.06
N ASP A 318 6.76 6.13 -1.15
CA ASP A 318 7.52 5.98 0.10
C ASP A 318 6.90 4.86 0.93
N ARG A 319 7.73 4.01 1.54
CA ARG A 319 7.31 3.13 2.64
C ARG A 319 7.36 3.94 3.95
N THR A 320 6.63 3.49 4.97
CA THR A 320 6.71 4.10 6.30
C THR A 320 8.12 4.11 6.87
N ALA A 321 8.85 2.99 6.77
CA ALA A 321 10.24 2.86 7.21
C ALA A 321 11.18 4.01 6.75
N PRO A 322 11.43 4.22 5.44
CA PRO A 322 12.26 5.32 4.95
C PRO A 322 11.63 6.69 5.17
N TRP A 323 10.29 6.79 5.26
CA TRP A 323 9.64 8.05 5.62
C TRP A 323 9.97 8.46 7.06
N VAL A 324 9.83 7.54 8.03
CA VAL A 324 10.19 7.76 9.44
C VAL A 324 11.67 8.13 9.57
N GLU A 325 12.56 7.45 8.83
CA GLU A 325 13.99 7.81 8.79
C GLU A 325 14.23 9.21 8.22
N ARG A 326 13.44 9.63 7.23
CA ARG A 326 13.56 10.93 6.58
C ARG A 326 13.05 12.08 7.46
N VAL A 327 11.91 11.93 8.12
CA VAL A 327 11.30 12.99 8.94
C VAL A 327 11.79 12.98 10.39
N GLY A 328 12.27 11.84 10.87
CA GLY A 328 12.74 11.64 12.24
C GLY A 328 11.62 11.22 13.20
N LEU A 329 11.96 10.32 14.14
CA LEU A 329 11.03 9.86 15.17
C LEU A 329 10.55 11.00 16.07
N ASP A 330 11.44 11.91 16.45
CA ASP A 330 11.14 13.04 17.33
C ASP A 330 10.08 13.96 16.71
N TYR A 331 10.15 14.19 15.40
CA TYR A 331 9.13 14.94 14.67
C TYR A 331 7.76 14.26 14.74
N ILE A 332 7.71 12.94 14.56
CA ILE A 332 6.45 12.19 14.62
C ILE A 332 5.89 12.19 16.05
N LYS A 333 6.74 12.07 17.07
CA LYS A 333 6.33 12.19 18.48
C LYS A 333 5.79 13.57 18.79
N LEU A 334 6.46 14.63 18.34
CA LEU A 334 5.96 15.99 18.48
C LEU A 334 4.56 16.15 17.88
N ARG A 335 4.32 15.61 16.69
CA ARG A 335 3.06 15.76 15.93
C ARG A 335 1.90 14.88 16.40
N ILE A 336 2.18 13.79 17.10
CA ILE A 336 1.16 12.79 17.48
C ILE A 336 1.07 12.65 19.00
N VAL A 337 2.19 12.56 19.70
CA VAL A 337 2.24 12.28 21.15
C VAL A 337 2.16 13.58 21.96
N GLU A 338 2.89 14.62 21.54
CA GLU A 338 2.99 15.87 22.29
C GLU A 338 1.95 16.92 21.87
N ASP A 339 1.35 16.77 20.69
CA ASP A 339 0.33 17.66 20.13
C ASP A 339 -1.05 16.98 20.14
N ASP A 340 -1.75 17.08 21.27
CA ASP A 340 -3.08 16.48 21.46
C ASP A 340 -4.12 17.01 20.45
N ALA A 341 -4.12 18.32 20.21
CA ALA A 341 -5.05 18.96 19.28
C ALA A 341 -4.76 18.56 17.83
N GLY A 342 -3.48 18.51 17.45
CA GLY A 342 -3.05 18.03 16.14
C GLY A 342 -3.35 16.55 15.92
N ARG A 343 -3.15 15.70 16.93
CA ARG A 343 -3.54 14.28 16.89
C ARG A 343 -5.04 14.13 16.66
N GLU A 344 -5.86 14.88 17.38
CA GLU A 344 -7.32 14.85 17.21
C GLU A 344 -7.72 15.28 15.79
N ALA A 345 -7.15 16.38 15.29
CA ALA A 345 -7.43 16.85 13.93
C ALA A 345 -7.00 15.84 12.85
N LEU A 346 -5.86 15.15 13.04
CA LEU A 346 -5.43 14.06 12.15
C LEU A 346 -6.41 12.89 12.18
N LYS A 347 -6.87 12.48 13.37
CA LYS A 347 -7.86 11.42 13.55
C LYS A 347 -9.18 11.76 12.86
N GLU A 348 -9.70 12.96 13.06
CA GLU A 348 -10.94 13.43 12.43
C GLU A 348 -10.85 13.42 10.90
N ARG A 349 -9.75 13.93 10.34
CA ARG A 349 -9.52 13.89 8.89
C ARG A 349 -9.40 12.47 8.35
N PHE A 350 -8.80 11.56 9.12
CA PHE A 350 -8.78 10.14 8.77
C PHE A 350 -10.19 9.60 8.64
N HIS A 351 -11.00 9.70 9.69
CA HIS A 351 -12.37 9.18 9.69
C HIS A 351 -13.25 9.85 8.63
N PHE A 352 -13.08 11.15 8.39
CA PHE A 352 -13.75 11.84 7.30
C PHE A 352 -13.42 11.21 5.94
N ALA A 353 -12.14 10.99 5.64
CA ALA A 353 -11.73 10.35 4.39
C ALA A 353 -12.27 8.92 4.25
N GLN A 354 -12.38 8.17 5.35
CA GLN A 354 -12.85 6.79 5.34
C GLN A 354 -14.32 6.64 4.94
N LYS A 355 -15.16 7.67 5.15
CA LYS A 355 -16.55 7.71 4.67
C LYS A 355 -16.66 7.52 3.16
N PHE A 356 -15.62 7.89 2.41
CA PHE A 356 -15.60 7.84 0.95
C PHE A 356 -14.76 6.66 0.41
N GLY A 357 -13.73 6.23 1.15
CA GLY A 357 -12.82 5.16 0.74
C GLY A 357 -13.26 3.73 1.09
N GLN A 358 -14.12 3.54 2.08
CA GLN A 358 -14.59 2.22 2.54
C GLN A 358 -15.74 1.67 1.69
N LYS A 359 -15.47 1.48 0.40
CA LYS A 359 -16.39 0.88 -0.56
C LYS A 359 -15.80 -0.43 -1.05
N ASP A 360 -16.57 -1.51 -1.06
CA ASP A 360 -16.14 -2.74 -1.69
C ASP A 360 -16.20 -2.58 -3.21
N PRO A 361 -15.06 -2.60 -3.92
CA PRO A 361 -15.05 -2.38 -5.37
C PRO A 361 -15.78 -3.48 -6.15
N TRP A 362 -15.98 -4.65 -5.55
CA TRP A 362 -16.67 -5.76 -6.21
C TRP A 362 -18.18 -5.74 -6.03
N ALA A 363 -18.73 -5.03 -5.04
CA ALA A 363 -20.17 -4.94 -4.86
C ALA A 363 -20.89 -4.41 -6.12
N GLU A 364 -20.34 -3.37 -6.75
CA GLU A 364 -20.90 -2.81 -7.99
C GLU A 364 -20.45 -3.58 -9.24
N ARG A 365 -19.19 -4.02 -9.29
CA ARG A 365 -18.63 -4.71 -10.46
C ARG A 365 -19.17 -6.12 -10.66
N ALA A 366 -19.42 -6.85 -9.57
CA ALA A 366 -20.11 -8.14 -9.62
C ALA A 366 -21.54 -8.00 -10.16
N ALA A 367 -22.18 -6.84 -9.98
CA ALA A 367 -23.48 -6.51 -10.54
C ALA A 367 -23.42 -5.98 -12.00
N GLY A 368 -22.24 -5.93 -12.61
CA GLY A 368 -22.05 -5.58 -14.02
C GLY A 368 -21.45 -4.19 -14.28
N ALA A 369 -21.16 -3.39 -13.25
CA ALA A 369 -20.43 -2.13 -13.44
C ALA A 369 -19.07 -2.40 -14.08
N GLU A 370 -18.71 -1.61 -15.08
CA GLU A 370 -17.43 -1.74 -15.80
C GLU A 370 -17.14 -3.14 -16.41
N ALA A 371 -18.16 -3.92 -16.75
CA ALA A 371 -17.99 -5.28 -17.28
C ALA A 371 -17.04 -5.38 -18.49
N HIS A 372 -16.98 -4.32 -19.32
CA HIS A 372 -16.06 -4.21 -20.46
C HIS A 372 -14.58 -4.35 -20.06
N LEU A 373 -14.21 -4.00 -18.82
CA LEU A 373 -12.83 -4.16 -18.32
C LEU A 373 -12.43 -5.63 -18.17
N HIS A 374 -13.38 -6.54 -18.03
CA HIS A 374 -13.16 -7.96 -17.77
C HIS A 374 -13.42 -8.85 -18.99
N GLN A 375 -13.96 -8.30 -20.08
CA GLN A 375 -14.26 -9.03 -21.30
C GLN A 375 -13.08 -9.07 -22.28
N HIS A 376 -13.13 -10.04 -23.19
CA HIS A 376 -12.28 -10.07 -24.38
C HIS A 376 -12.65 -8.92 -25.33
N ILE A 377 -11.69 -8.43 -26.10
CA ILE A 377 -11.93 -7.35 -27.08
C ILE A 377 -12.94 -7.80 -28.14
N ALA A 378 -12.88 -9.07 -28.55
CA ALA A 378 -13.83 -9.70 -29.45
C ALA A 378 -13.75 -11.23 -29.30
N GLU A 379 -14.83 -11.91 -29.69
CA GLU A 379 -14.80 -13.36 -29.92
C GLU A 379 -14.14 -13.63 -31.29
N ILE A 380 -13.00 -14.31 -31.30
CA ILE A 380 -12.29 -14.65 -32.53
C ILE A 380 -12.66 -16.08 -32.93
N ARG A 381 -13.28 -16.22 -34.11
CA ARG A 381 -13.56 -17.51 -34.74
C ARG A 381 -12.62 -17.68 -35.93
N PRO A 382 -11.52 -18.45 -35.79
CA PRO A 382 -10.61 -18.68 -36.90
C PRO A 382 -11.37 -19.33 -38.08
N PHE A 383 -11.12 -18.85 -39.29
CA PHE A 383 -11.62 -19.53 -40.48
C PHE A 383 -10.99 -20.92 -40.58
N ALA A 384 -11.77 -21.92 -40.98
CA ALA A 384 -11.22 -23.22 -41.33
C ALA A 384 -10.25 -23.03 -42.51
N VAL A 385 -8.95 -23.27 -42.28
CA VAL A 385 -7.96 -23.26 -43.35
C VAL A 385 -8.22 -24.49 -44.21
N VAL A 386 -8.89 -24.31 -45.33
CA VAL A 386 -9.08 -25.36 -46.33
C VAL A 386 -7.69 -25.74 -46.87
N GLY A 387 -7.20 -26.93 -46.50
CA GLY A 387 -5.91 -27.48 -46.95
C GLY A 387 -4.80 -27.59 -45.88
N GLY A 388 -5.09 -27.32 -44.60
CA GLY A 388 -4.14 -27.60 -43.50
C GLY A 388 -3.99 -29.10 -43.25
N VAL A 389 -2.85 -29.67 -43.66
CA VAL A 389 -2.51 -31.08 -43.42
C VAL A 389 -2.44 -31.33 -41.91
N THR A 390 -3.21 -32.33 -41.45
CA THR A 390 -3.22 -32.88 -40.09
C THR A 390 -1.88 -33.48 -39.69
#